data_AF-A0A6V7KB05-F1
#
_entry.id   AF-A0A6V7KB05-F1
#
_cell.length_a   1.000
_cell.length_b   1.000
_cell.length_c   1.000
_cell.angle_alpha   90.00
_cell.angle_beta   90.00
_cell.angle_gamma   90.00
#
_symmetry.space_group_name_H-M   'P 1'
#
loop_
_entity.id
_entity.type
_entity.pdbx_description
1 polymer ?
#
loop_
_entity_poly.entity_id
_entity_poly.type
_entity_poly.pdbx_seq_one_letter_code
_entity_poly.pdbx_strand_id
1 'polypeptide(L)' 'SMKAAVKLLKSIGAEVIECFVVMELSYLNGRSKLGIPVHSLIQYE' A
#
# COMPACT_ATOMS: atom_id res chain seq x y z
N SER A 1 -8.61 2.22 1.78
CA SER A 1 -8.05 3.51 1.34
C SER A 1 -6.88 3.36 0.38
N MET A 2 -5.74 2.79 0.79
CA MET A 2 -4.53 2.74 -0.06
C MET A 2 -4.75 2.11 -1.46
N LYS A 3 -5.49 1.00 -1.57
CA LYS A 3 -5.83 0.38 -2.87
C LYS A 3 -6.54 1.35 -3.83
N ALA A 4 -7.43 2.20 -3.31
CA ALA A 4 -8.15 3.17 -4.13
C ALA A 4 -7.22 4.28 -4.63
N ALA A 5 -6.30 4.75 -3.79
CA ALA A 5 -5.27 5.72 -4.18
C ALA A 5 -4.37 5.15 -5.29
N VAL A 6 -3.89 3.90 -5.15
CA VAL A 6 -3.12 3.20 -6.20
C VAL A 6 -3.92 3.11 -7.50
N LYS A 7 -5.20 2.74 -7.43
CA LYS A 7 -6.08 2.66 -8.61
C LYS A 7 -6.24 4.03 -9.30
N LEU A 8 -6.40 5.10 -8.52
CA LEU A 8 -6.56 6.45 -9.05
C LEU A 8 -5.27 6.93 -9.75
N LEU A 9 -4.11 6.73 -9.14
CA LEU A 9 -2.82 7.07 -9.75
C LEU A 9 -2.59 6.28 -11.04
N LYS A 10 -2.85 4.97 -11.04
CA LYS A 10 -2.77 4.15 -12.26
C LYS A 10 -3.72 4.62 -13.36
N SER A 11 -4.90 5.15 -12.99
CA SER A 11 -5.88 5.63 -13.98
C SER A 11 -5.45 6.87 -14.76
N ILE A 12 -4.48 7.63 -14.23
CA ILE A 12 -3.89 8.80 -14.90
C ILE A 12 -2.53 8.50 -15.55
N GLY A 13 -2.17 7.21 -15.69
CA GLY A 13 -0.91 6.77 -16.27
C GLY A 13 0.29 6.86 -15.34
N ALA A 14 0.09 7.12 -14.03
CA ALA A 14 1.19 7.14 -13.08
C ALA A 14 1.64 5.71 -12.72
N GLU A 15 2.94 5.50 -12.70
CA GLU A 15 3.56 4.27 -12.20
C GLU A 15 3.74 4.37 -10.68
N VAL A 16 3.06 3.50 -9.93
CA VAL A 16 3.19 3.46 -8.47
C VAL A 16 4.27 2.43 -8.11
N ILE A 17 5.44 2.92 -7.72
CA ILE A 17 6.61 2.08 -7.41
C ILE A 17 6.48 1.42 -6.03
N GLU A 18 5.94 2.13 -5.03
CA GLU A 18 5.88 1.66 -3.65
C GLU A 18 4.78 2.39 -2.86
N CYS A 19 4.29 1.77 -1.78
CA CYS A 19 3.50 2.43 -0.74
C CYS A 19 4.26 2.46 0.59
N PHE A 20 4.35 3.64 1.20
CA PHE A 20 4.90 3.81 2.54
C PHE A 20 3.80 4.08 3.56
N VAL A 21 3.90 3.45 4.74
CA VAL A 21 3.07 3.75 5.90
C VAL A 21 3.93 3.80 7.17
N VAL A 22 3.56 4.66 8.14
CA VAL A 22 4.27 4.71 9.43
C VAL A 22 3.97 3.47 10.26
N MET A 23 2.71 3.02 10.27
CA MET A 23 2.25 1.85 11.02
C MET A 23 1.49 0.90 10.11
N GLU A 24 1.71 -0.39 10.28
CA GLU A 24 0.95 -1.44 9.63
C GLU A 24 0.43 -2.45 10.66
N LEU A 25 -0.85 -2.84 10.50
CA LEU A 25 -1.47 -3.93 11.23
C LEU A 25 -1.34 -5.20 10.36
N SER A 26 -0.29 -6.00 10.60
CA SER A 26 0.11 -7.12 9.73
C SER A 26 -0.98 -8.19 9.62
N TYR A 27 -1.69 -8.47 10.72
CA TYR A 27 -2.79 -9.45 10.78
C TYR A 27 -3.97 -9.16 9.86
N LEU A 28 -4.16 -7.90 9.44
CA LEU A 28 -5.23 -7.53 8.50
C LEU A 28 -4.88 -7.85 7.03
N ASN A 29 -3.65 -8.29 6.77
CA ASN A 29 -3.13 -8.67 5.46
C ASN A 29 -3.38 -7.59 4.37
N GLY A 30 -3.23 -6.32 4.74
CA GLY A 30 -3.53 -5.19 3.86
C GLY A 30 -2.63 -5.12 2.62
N ARG A 31 -1.34 -5.40 2.79
CA ARG A 31 -0.33 -5.39 1.71
C ARG A 31 -0.67 -6.29 0.53
N SER A 32 -1.30 -7.45 0.76
CA SER A 32 -1.73 -8.38 -0.30
C SER A 32 -2.71 -7.75 -1.30
N LYS A 33 -3.43 -6.70 -0.90
CA LYS A 33 -4.45 -6.03 -1.72
C LYS A 33 -3.86 -5.00 -2.69
N LEU A 34 -2.59 -4.63 -2.55
CA LEU A 34 -1.95 -3.54 -3.30
C LEU A 34 -1.17 -4.02 -4.54
N GLY A 35 -0.60 -5.23 -4.49
CA GLY A 35 0.13 -5.80 -5.62
C GLY A 35 1.39 -5.02 -6.02
N ILE A 36 1.90 -4.18 -5.11
CA ILE A 36 3.11 -3.37 -5.24
C ILE A 36 3.87 -3.42 -3.90
N PRO A 37 5.18 -3.14 -3.88
CA PRO A 37 5.97 -3.07 -2.65
C PRO A 37 5.32 -2.16 -1.60
N VAL A 38 5.39 -2.60 -0.34
CA VAL A 38 4.93 -1.84 0.81
C VAL A 38 6.04 -1.82 1.85
N HIS A 39 6.48 -0.62 2.23
CA HIS A 39 7.34 -0.42 3.38
C HIS A 39 6.53 0.15 4.54
N SER A 40 6.64 -0.48 5.70
CA SER A 40 6.09 0.01 6.96
C SER A 40 7.21 0.25 7.95
N LEU A 41 7.20 1.41 8.60
CA LEU A 41 8.22 1.76 9.60
C LEU A 41 8.05 0.92 10.89
N ILE A 42 6.81 0.74 11.34
CA ILE A 42 6.44 -0.06 12.51
C ILE A 42 5.34 -1.04 12.12
N GLN A 43 5.44 -2.28 12.59
CA GLN A 43 4.45 -3.33 12.38
C GLN A 43 3.89 -3.79 13.72
N TYR A 44 2.57 -3.96 13.75
CA TYR A 44 1.84 -4.55 14.87
C TYR A 44 1.13 -5.82 14.38
N GLU A 45 1.24 -6.87 15.18
CA GLU A 45 0.47 -8.11 15.01
C GLU A 45 -0.97 -7.97 15.46
#